data_AF-A0AA88NID0-F1
#
_entry.id   AF-A0AA88NID0-F1
#
_cell.length_a   1.000
_cell.length_b   1.000
_cell.length_c   1.000
_cell.angle_alpha   90.00
_cell.angle_beta   90.00
_cell.angle_gamma   90.00
#
_symmetry.space_group_name_H-M   'P 1'
#
loop_
_entity.id
_entity.type
_entity.pdbx_description
1 polymer ?
#
loop_
_entity_poly.entity_id
_entity_poly.type
_entity_poly.pdbx_seq_one_letter_code
_entity_poly.pdbx_strand_id
1 'polypeptide(L)'
;MPVGDLVAVWEVALSDGVYRIEFAHGTATGKRVVYVNGQEVLRKDWMFKLVGKETFPLGGSDTKATVNIEAVGGFAYEYSLDIDGKSLQTFVDTRAKTTKTWLLKVDGRDHRVVLEKDTMDVWCDGEKVDTKTHFTMGGHECCIKAASSGRRKSGIVHWFLLDGAQVAASAL
;
A
#
# COMPACT_ATOMS: atom_id res chain seq x y z
N MET A 1 -10.52 -22.09 -0.01
CA MET A 1 -9.39 -22.02 -0.97
C MET A 1 -9.97 -21.67 -2.33
N PRO A 2 -9.77 -20.47 -2.90
CA PRO A 2 -10.29 -20.16 -4.22
C PRO A 2 -9.29 -20.70 -5.25
N VAL A 3 -9.36 -21.98 -5.58
CA VAL A 3 -8.44 -22.60 -6.57
C VAL A 3 -9.24 -23.03 -7.78
N GLY A 4 -9.07 -22.26 -8.85
CA GLY A 4 -9.61 -22.51 -10.19
C GLY A 4 -9.46 -21.28 -11.08
N ASP A 5 -9.82 -20.10 -10.57
CA ASP A 5 -9.95 -18.89 -11.38
C ASP A 5 -9.04 -17.73 -10.93
N LEU A 6 -8.08 -17.94 -10.01
CA LEU A 6 -7.16 -16.89 -9.57
C LEU A 6 -6.22 -16.51 -10.73
N VAL A 7 -6.24 -15.24 -11.13
CA VAL A 7 -5.51 -14.76 -12.33
C VAL A 7 -4.48 -13.68 -12.01
N ALA A 8 -4.60 -12.99 -10.88
CA ALA A 8 -3.66 -11.95 -10.50
C ALA A 8 -3.58 -11.77 -8.98
N VAL A 9 -2.39 -11.37 -8.52
CA VAL A 9 -2.10 -11.04 -7.13
C VAL A 9 -1.23 -9.79 -7.11
N TRP A 10 -1.56 -8.84 -6.24
CA TRP A 10 -0.77 -7.65 -6.00
C TRP A 10 -0.57 -7.42 -4.50
N GLU A 11 0.54 -6.80 -4.13
CA GLU A 11 0.78 -6.29 -2.79
C GLU A 11 0.90 -4.77 -2.86
N VAL A 12 0.16 -4.06 -2.02
CA VAL A 12 0.07 -2.60 -2.03
C VAL A 12 0.37 -2.06 -0.64
N ALA A 13 1.45 -1.28 -0.53
CA ALA A 13 1.84 -0.62 0.71
C ALA A 13 1.20 0.78 0.83
N LEU A 14 0.14 0.87 1.63
CA LEU A 14 -0.46 2.12 2.10
C LEU A 14 0.19 2.55 3.41
N SER A 15 -0.17 3.71 3.96
CA SER A 15 0.43 4.18 5.23
C SER A 15 -0.07 3.38 6.42
N ASP A 16 -1.35 3.03 6.39
CA ASP A 16 -2.04 2.22 7.38
C ASP A 16 -1.71 0.71 7.28
N GLY A 17 -1.05 0.24 6.21
CA GLY A 17 -0.68 -1.18 6.13
C GLY A 17 -0.19 -1.66 4.77
N VAL A 18 0.11 -2.94 4.69
CA VAL A 18 0.38 -3.65 3.43
C VAL A 18 -0.79 -4.58 3.14
N TYR A 19 -1.37 -4.44 1.95
CA TYR A 19 -2.57 -5.15 1.55
C TYR A 19 -2.28 -6.10 0.40
N ARG A 20 -2.64 -7.37 0.58
CA ARG A 20 -2.60 -8.39 -0.46
C ARG A 20 -3.94 -8.44 -1.18
N ILE A 21 -3.94 -8.15 -2.47
CA ILE A 21 -5.12 -8.16 -3.34
C ILE A 21 -5.03 -9.38 -4.25
N GLU A 22 -6.09 -10.16 -4.30
CA GLU A 22 -6.19 -11.36 -5.14
C GLU A 22 -7.43 -11.24 -6.03
N PHE A 23 -7.24 -11.41 -7.34
CA PHE A 23 -8.32 -11.31 -8.30
C PHE A 23 -8.56 -12.64 -9.02
N ALA A 24 -9.80 -13.11 -8.95
CA ALA A 24 -10.25 -14.28 -9.66
C ALA A 24 -11.20 -13.91 -10.81
N HIS A 25 -10.96 -14.47 -12.00
CA HIS A 25 -11.74 -14.21 -13.20
C HIS A 25 -12.06 -15.51 -13.95
N GLY A 26 -13.33 -15.92 -13.92
CA GLY A 26 -13.82 -17.09 -14.66
C GLY A 26 -14.26 -16.69 -16.06
N THR A 27 -13.47 -17.00 -17.08
CA THR A 27 -13.72 -16.59 -18.48
C THR A 27 -14.91 -17.29 -19.13
N ALA A 28 -15.37 -18.43 -18.58
CA ALA A 28 -16.56 -19.14 -19.07
C ALA A 28 -17.88 -18.44 -18.70
N THR A 29 -17.95 -17.82 -17.51
CA THR A 29 -19.18 -17.17 -17.00
C THR A 29 -19.04 -15.66 -16.84
N GLY A 30 -17.83 -15.12 -17.00
CA GLY A 30 -17.48 -13.76 -16.63
C GLY A 30 -17.46 -13.51 -15.13
N LYS A 31 -17.38 -14.56 -14.30
CA LYS A 31 -17.32 -14.44 -12.84
C LYS A 31 -16.10 -13.61 -12.43
N ARG A 32 -16.26 -12.65 -11.53
CA ARG A 32 -15.19 -11.81 -10.97
C ARG A 32 -15.27 -11.82 -9.46
N VAL A 33 -14.15 -12.08 -8.79
CA VAL A 33 -14.07 -12.01 -7.32
C VAL A 33 -12.78 -11.32 -6.91
N VAL A 34 -12.87 -10.36 -6.00
CA VAL A 34 -11.72 -9.69 -5.39
C VAL A 34 -11.64 -10.10 -3.92
N TYR A 35 -10.45 -10.52 -3.50
CA TYR A 35 -10.12 -10.71 -2.10
C TYR A 35 -9.05 -9.69 -1.67
N VAL A 36 -9.19 -9.16 -0.47
CA VAL A 36 -8.19 -8.31 0.20
C VAL A 36 -7.84 -8.98 1.51
N ASN A 37 -6.55 -9.29 1.70
CA ASN A 37 -6.04 -10.02 2.88
C ASN A 37 -6.82 -11.34 3.14
N GLY A 38 -7.20 -12.03 2.07
CA GLY A 38 -7.98 -13.27 2.13
C GLY A 38 -9.49 -13.09 2.36
N GLN A 39 -9.97 -11.88 2.63
CA GLN A 39 -11.40 -11.58 2.77
C GLN A 39 -12.00 -11.14 1.43
N GLU A 40 -13.13 -11.73 1.04
CA GLU A 40 -13.87 -11.31 -0.15
C GLU A 40 -14.46 -9.91 0.04
N VAL A 41 -14.17 -9.00 -0.90
CA VAL A 41 -14.67 -7.61 -0.87
C VAL A 41 -15.57 -7.28 -2.06
N LEU A 42 -15.51 -8.08 -3.14
CA LEU A 42 -16.33 -7.90 -4.33
C LEU A 42 -16.57 -9.26 -4.98
N ARG A 43 -17.81 -9.51 -5.41
CA ARG A 43 -18.22 -10.68 -6.19
C ARG A 43 -19.22 -10.32 -7.27
N LYS A 44 -19.01 -10.88 -8.45
CA LYS A 44 -19.97 -10.94 -9.56
C LYS A 44 -19.96 -12.36 -10.10
N ASP A 45 -21.05 -13.09 -9.94
CA ASP A 45 -21.09 -14.51 -10.33
C ASP A 45 -21.25 -14.72 -11.85
N TRP A 46 -21.77 -13.71 -12.57
CA TRP A 46 -21.99 -13.77 -14.00
C TRP A 46 -21.85 -12.40 -14.67
N MET A 47 -21.13 -12.36 -15.79
CA MET A 47 -20.97 -11.17 -16.64
C MET A 47 -20.89 -11.58 -18.11
N PHE A 48 -21.69 -10.95 -18.97
CA PHE A 48 -21.60 -11.17 -20.42
C PHE A 48 -20.27 -10.65 -21.01
N LYS A 49 -19.78 -9.52 -20.50
CA LYS A 49 -18.55 -8.87 -20.98
C LYS A 49 -17.36 -9.29 -20.11
N LEU A 50 -16.36 -9.91 -20.73
CA LEU A 50 -15.16 -10.41 -20.02
C LEU A 50 -14.13 -9.30 -19.72
N VAL A 51 -14.08 -8.25 -20.53
CA VAL A 51 -13.22 -7.07 -20.29
C VAL A 51 -13.94 -5.99 -19.48
N GLY A 52 -13.20 -5.06 -18.89
CA GLY A 52 -13.76 -3.95 -18.11
C GLY A 52 -12.94 -3.67 -16.87
N LYS A 53 -13.59 -3.19 -15.81
CA LYS A 53 -12.92 -2.86 -14.56
C LYS A 53 -13.79 -3.15 -13.35
N GLU A 54 -13.14 -3.44 -12.24
CA GLU A 54 -13.77 -3.60 -10.93
C GLU A 54 -13.08 -2.68 -9.92
N THR A 55 -13.86 -1.84 -9.25
CA THR A 55 -13.36 -0.86 -8.29
C THR A 55 -13.85 -1.22 -6.90
N PHE A 56 -12.96 -1.14 -5.91
CA PHE A 56 -13.24 -1.46 -4.51
C PHE A 56 -12.38 -0.58 -3.58
N PRO A 57 -12.81 -0.34 -2.33
CA PRO A 57 -12.01 0.37 -1.34
C PRO A 57 -10.85 -0.49 -0.83
N LEU A 58 -9.74 0.15 -0.47
CA LEU A 58 -8.53 -0.47 0.09
C LEU A 58 -8.08 0.30 1.33
N GLY A 59 -7.85 -0.42 2.42
CA GLY A 59 -7.39 0.12 3.69
C GLY A 59 -8.39 1.03 4.42
N GLY A 60 -7.95 1.62 5.52
CA GLY A 60 -8.78 2.41 6.44
C GLY A 60 -9.18 3.79 5.90
N SER A 61 -8.51 4.28 4.85
CA SER A 61 -8.84 5.54 4.17
C SER A 61 -9.74 5.36 2.94
N ASP A 62 -10.28 4.16 2.70
CA ASP A 62 -11.06 3.82 1.50
C ASP A 62 -10.35 4.21 0.19
N THR A 63 -9.03 4.03 0.14
CA THR A 63 -8.22 4.30 -1.05
C THR A 63 -8.77 3.49 -2.22
N LYS A 64 -8.97 4.13 -3.37
CA LYS A 64 -9.70 3.52 -4.49
C LYS A 64 -8.78 2.59 -5.27
N ALA A 65 -8.96 1.29 -5.13
CA ALA A 65 -8.32 0.28 -5.96
C ALA A 65 -9.20 -0.08 -7.16
N THR A 66 -8.61 -0.26 -8.34
CA THR A 66 -9.32 -0.67 -9.55
C THR A 66 -8.54 -1.72 -10.31
N VAL A 67 -9.11 -2.92 -10.44
CA VAL A 67 -8.60 -3.96 -11.33
C VAL A 67 -9.14 -3.70 -12.73
N ASN A 68 -8.26 -3.55 -13.71
CA ASN A 68 -8.60 -3.46 -15.12
C ASN A 68 -8.38 -4.82 -15.79
N ILE A 69 -9.27 -5.16 -16.71
CA ILE A 69 -9.27 -6.41 -17.48
C ILE A 69 -9.31 -6.03 -18.95
N GLU A 70 -8.22 -6.31 -19.64
CA GLU A 70 -8.06 -5.98 -21.06
C GLU A 70 -7.91 -7.26 -21.87
N ALA A 71 -8.48 -7.27 -23.08
CA ALA A 71 -8.26 -8.37 -24.00
C ALA A 71 -6.92 -8.14 -24.70
N VAL A 72 -6.05 -9.15 -24.62
CA VAL A 72 -4.83 -9.22 -25.42
C VAL A 72 -5.03 -10.28 -26.51
N GLY A 73 -4.25 -10.21 -27.58
CA GLY A 73 -4.44 -11.10 -28.74
C GLY A 73 -4.52 -12.59 -28.37
N GLY A 74 -5.21 -13.39 -29.20
CA GLY A 74 -5.27 -14.84 -29.01
C GLY A 74 -6.16 -15.33 -27.86
N PHE A 75 -7.28 -14.65 -27.59
CA PHE A 75 -8.25 -14.99 -26.53
C PHE A 75 -7.68 -14.95 -25.10
N ALA A 76 -6.61 -14.18 -24.89
CA ALA A 76 -6.01 -13.98 -23.59
C ALA A 76 -6.44 -12.64 -22.96
N TYR A 77 -6.24 -12.52 -21.66
CA TYR A 77 -6.57 -11.31 -20.90
C TYR A 77 -5.37 -10.86 -20.08
N GLU A 78 -5.19 -9.55 -19.99
CA GLU A 78 -4.24 -8.92 -19.09
C GLU A 78 -4.98 -8.24 -17.93
N TYR A 79 -4.34 -8.28 -16.76
CA TYR A 79 -4.88 -7.74 -15.53
C TYR A 79 -3.90 -6.72 -14.97
N SER A 80 -4.38 -5.50 -14.75
CA SER A 80 -3.60 -4.43 -14.13
C SER A 80 -4.37 -3.84 -12.95
N LEU A 81 -3.63 -3.19 -12.06
CA LEU A 81 -4.18 -2.55 -10.86
C LEU A 81 -3.85 -1.06 -10.89
N ASP A 82 -4.88 -0.25 -10.70
CA ASP A 82 -4.76 1.18 -10.44
C ASP A 82 -5.09 1.49 -8.99
N ILE A 83 -4.33 2.39 -8.37
CA ILE A 83 -4.57 2.94 -7.03
C ILE A 83 -4.79 4.44 -7.17
N ASP A 84 -5.96 4.93 -6.73
CA ASP A 84 -6.41 6.32 -6.87
C ASP A 84 -6.28 6.86 -8.31
N GLY A 85 -6.61 6.00 -9.28
CA GLY A 85 -6.60 6.34 -10.71
C GLY A 85 -5.20 6.42 -11.33
N LYS A 86 -4.16 5.99 -10.63
CA LYS A 86 -2.79 5.84 -11.15
C LYS A 86 -2.44 4.37 -11.27
N SER A 87 -1.66 4.01 -12.28
CA SER A 87 -1.11 2.65 -12.37
C SER A 87 -0.32 2.30 -11.12
N LEU A 88 -0.30 1.01 -10.74
CA LEU A 88 0.44 0.53 -9.57
C LEU A 88 1.90 1.00 -9.57
N GLN A 89 2.58 0.96 -10.72
CA GLN A 89 3.95 1.45 -10.82
C GLN A 89 4.07 2.95 -10.49
N THR A 90 3.20 3.78 -11.08
CA THR A 90 3.19 5.23 -10.81
C THR A 90 2.87 5.52 -9.35
N PHE A 91 1.97 4.75 -8.76
CA PHE A 91 1.64 4.83 -7.34
C PHE A 91 2.87 4.51 -6.47
N VAL A 92 3.55 3.39 -6.70
CA VAL A 92 4.76 2.97 -5.96
C VAL A 92 5.87 4.02 -6.11
N ASP A 93 6.14 4.49 -7.32
CA ASP A 93 7.16 5.52 -7.59
C ASP A 93 6.86 6.86 -6.89
N THR A 94 5.58 7.22 -6.80
CA THR A 94 5.13 8.40 -6.07
C THR A 94 5.36 8.20 -4.57
N ARG A 95 4.92 7.06 -4.01
CA ARG A 95 5.08 6.72 -2.59
C ARG A 95 6.54 6.70 -2.16
N ALA A 96 7.44 6.16 -2.97
CA ALA A 96 8.89 6.17 -2.69
C ALA A 96 9.45 7.60 -2.52
N LYS A 97 8.85 8.58 -3.21
CA LYS A 97 9.24 10.01 -3.12
C LYS A 97 8.53 10.73 -1.99
N THR A 98 7.25 10.47 -1.77
CA THR A 98 6.41 11.22 -0.82
C THR A 98 6.38 10.61 0.58
N THR A 99 6.89 9.38 0.77
CA THR A 99 6.91 8.74 2.09
C THR A 99 8.31 8.34 2.54
N LYS A 100 8.46 8.10 3.84
CA LYS A 100 9.63 7.45 4.42
C LYS A 100 9.17 6.40 5.41
N THR A 101 9.72 5.20 5.28
CA THR A 101 9.31 4.04 6.08
C THR A 101 10.48 3.53 6.89
N TRP A 102 10.20 3.10 8.12
CA TRP A 102 11.15 2.41 8.99
C TRP A 102 10.50 1.12 9.47
N LEU A 103 11.19 0.01 9.23
CA LEU A 103 10.87 -1.30 9.80
C LEU A 103 11.90 -1.59 10.89
N LEU A 104 11.42 -1.86 12.10
CA LEU A 104 12.28 -2.05 13.27
C LEU A 104 11.68 -3.06 14.23
N LYS A 105 12.53 -3.65 15.07
CA LYS A 105 12.14 -4.57 16.13
C LYS A 105 12.32 -3.91 17.49
N VAL A 106 11.24 -3.78 18.26
CA VAL A 106 11.23 -3.24 19.63
C VAL A 106 10.59 -4.27 20.54
N ASP A 107 11.28 -4.62 21.63
CA ASP A 107 10.87 -5.67 22.57
C ASP A 107 10.46 -7.01 21.90
N GLY A 108 11.18 -7.36 20.84
CA GLY A 108 10.94 -8.60 20.09
C GLY A 108 9.78 -8.54 19.10
N ARG A 109 9.04 -7.43 19.03
CA ARG A 109 7.92 -7.20 18.09
C ARG A 109 8.38 -6.37 16.90
N ASP A 110 7.92 -6.74 15.71
CA ASP A 110 8.15 -5.97 14.49
C ASP A 110 7.18 -4.79 14.44
N HIS A 111 7.72 -3.62 14.14
CA HIS A 111 7.00 -2.36 14.02
C HIS A 111 7.24 -1.71 12.66
N ARG A 112 6.22 -1.01 12.18
CA ARG A 112 6.26 -0.25 10.92
C ARG A 112 5.87 1.19 11.16
N VAL A 113 6.84 2.09 11.01
CA VAL A 113 6.63 3.54 11.09
C VAL A 113 6.67 4.13 9.70
N VAL A 114 5.67 4.92 9.33
CA VAL A 114 5.59 5.62 8.03
C VAL A 114 5.40 7.12 8.26
N LEU A 115 6.22 7.93 7.60
CA LEU A 115 6.06 9.38 7.50
C LEU A 115 5.53 9.75 6.11
N GLU A 116 4.40 10.44 6.07
CA GLU A 116 3.93 11.18 4.89
C GLU A 116 4.63 12.54 4.83
N LYS A 117 5.53 12.76 3.86
CA LYS A 117 6.36 13.99 3.81
C LYS A 117 5.57 15.24 3.48
N ASP A 118 4.42 15.11 2.82
CA ASP A 118 3.62 16.25 2.40
C ASP A 118 2.72 16.76 3.54
N THR A 119 2.08 15.84 4.27
CA THR A 119 1.20 16.18 5.39
C THR A 119 1.93 16.22 6.74
N MET A 120 3.12 15.63 6.81
CA MET A 120 3.87 15.33 8.04
C MET A 120 3.12 14.41 9.00
N ASP A 121 2.19 13.61 8.48
CA ASP A 121 1.50 12.59 9.26
C ASP A 121 2.43 11.41 9.53
N VAL A 122 2.37 10.91 10.76
CA VAL A 122 3.12 9.73 11.20
C VAL A 122 2.14 8.60 11.46
N TRP A 123 2.45 7.43 10.93
CA TRP A 123 1.70 6.20 11.14
C TRP A 123 2.61 5.20 11.84
N CYS A 124 2.11 4.53 12.88
CA CYS A 124 2.77 3.45 13.59
C CYS A 124 1.85 2.23 13.59
N ASP A 125 2.31 1.12 13.03
CA ASP A 125 1.57 -0.15 12.96
C ASP A 125 0.15 -0.04 12.39
N GLY A 126 -0.01 0.90 11.47
CA GLY A 126 -1.26 1.15 10.77
C GLY A 126 -2.15 2.20 11.42
N GLU A 127 -1.80 2.69 12.60
CA GLU A 127 -2.52 3.75 13.29
C GLU A 127 -1.83 5.09 13.11
N LYS A 128 -2.62 6.13 12.82
CA LYS A 128 -2.10 7.50 12.76
C LYS A 128 -1.82 8.00 14.16
N VAL A 129 -0.64 8.55 14.36
CA VAL A 129 -0.21 9.08 15.65
C VAL A 129 -0.62 10.56 15.75
N ASP A 130 -1.19 10.97 16.89
CA ASP A 130 -1.72 12.33 17.10
C ASP A 130 -0.65 13.43 17.11
N THR A 131 0.62 13.04 17.17
CA THR A 131 1.77 13.94 17.22
C THR A 131 2.54 13.92 15.90
N LYS A 132 2.97 15.10 15.44
CA LYS A 132 3.71 15.21 14.17
C LYS A 132 5.13 14.61 14.20
N THR A 133 5.76 14.55 15.37
CA THR A 133 7.19 14.17 15.45
C THR A 133 7.62 13.44 16.71
N HIS A 134 6.85 13.37 17.79
CA HIS A 134 7.26 12.72 19.05
C HIS A 134 6.17 11.83 19.60
N PHE A 135 6.44 10.54 19.74
CA PHE A 135 5.47 9.56 20.24
C PHE A 135 6.14 8.45 21.02
N THR A 136 5.36 7.56 21.61
CA THR A 136 5.87 6.40 22.36
C THR A 136 5.48 5.10 21.66
N MET A 137 6.38 4.11 21.71
CA MET A 137 6.15 2.78 21.15
C MET A 137 6.78 1.75 22.09
N GLY A 138 5.96 0.90 22.71
CA GLY A 138 6.46 -0.05 23.72
C GLY A 138 7.08 0.59 24.96
N GLY A 139 6.77 1.86 25.25
CA GLY A 139 7.42 2.61 26.34
C GLY A 139 8.74 3.28 25.96
N HIS A 140 9.20 3.10 24.72
CA HIS A 140 10.36 3.79 24.17
C HIS A 140 9.98 5.14 23.57
N GLU A 141 10.90 6.11 23.63
CA GLU A 141 10.71 7.43 23.03
C GLU A 141 11.05 7.38 21.54
N CYS A 142 10.08 7.75 20.71
CA CYS A 142 10.21 7.83 19.26
C CYS A 142 10.18 9.29 18.81
N CYS A 143 11.13 9.68 17.95
CA CYS A 143 11.17 11.02 17.39
C CYS A 143 11.52 11.03 15.90
N ILE A 144 10.80 11.83 15.11
CA ILE A 144 11.16 12.16 13.73
C ILE A 144 11.77 13.55 13.69
N LYS A 145 13.02 13.64 13.23
CA LYS A 145 13.72 14.91 12.99
C LYS A 145 13.84 15.19 11.51
N ALA A 146 13.89 16.47 11.16
CA ALA A 146 14.04 16.94 9.80
C ALA A 146 15.16 17.99 9.73
N ALA A 147 15.99 17.97 8.68
CA ALA A 147 16.84 19.10 8.35
C ALA A 147 16.92 19.33 6.85
N SER A 148 17.19 20.59 6.47
CA SER A 148 17.51 20.94 5.10
C SER A 148 18.82 20.28 4.69
N SER A 149 18.83 19.62 3.52
CA SER A 149 20.04 18.97 3.01
C SER A 149 21.11 19.95 2.50
N GLY A 150 20.81 21.25 2.45
CA GLY A 150 21.70 22.31 1.94
C GLY A 150 21.97 22.24 0.43
N ARG A 151 21.52 21.20 -0.28
CA ARG A 151 21.66 21.04 -1.74
C ARG A 151 20.37 21.46 -2.44
N ARG A 152 20.47 22.38 -3.41
CA ARG A 152 19.32 22.93 -4.18
C ARG A 152 18.35 21.90 -4.80
N LYS A 153 18.77 20.63 -4.98
CA LYS A 153 17.99 19.54 -5.58
C LYS A 153 17.56 18.43 -4.61
N SER A 154 18.00 18.47 -3.36
CA SER A 154 17.76 17.44 -2.36
C SER A 154 16.92 18.07 -1.26
N GLY A 155 15.64 17.72 -1.22
CA GLY A 155 14.69 18.22 -0.24
C GLY A 155 15.07 17.87 1.20
N ILE A 156 14.23 18.30 2.13
CA ILE A 156 14.34 18.02 3.57
C ILE A 156 14.62 16.53 3.81
N VAL A 157 15.67 16.25 4.59
CA VAL A 157 16.00 14.89 5.02
C VAL A 157 15.34 14.63 6.36
N HIS A 158 14.64 13.50 6.46
CA HIS A 158 13.97 13.06 7.68
C HIS A 158 14.72 11.88 8.30
N TRP A 159 14.82 11.83 9.62
CA TRP A 159 15.40 10.74 10.40
C TRP A 159 14.44 10.28 11.48
N PHE A 160 14.43 8.99 11.75
CA PHE A 160 13.72 8.41 12.88
C PHE A 160 14.71 8.04 13.98
N LEU A 161 14.34 8.36 15.21
CA LEU A 161 15.11 8.13 16.43
C LEU A 161 14.27 7.27 17.37
N LEU A 162 14.88 6.22 17.93
CA LEU A 162 14.35 5.40 19.01
C LEU A 162 15.30 5.56 20.21
N ASP A 163 14.81 6.09 21.33
CA ASP A 163 15.60 6.44 22.52
C ASP A 163 16.87 7.26 22.19
N GLY A 164 16.73 8.17 21.23
CA GLY A 164 17.83 9.01 20.73
C GLY A 164 18.79 8.33 19.74
N ALA A 165 18.67 7.03 19.49
CA ALA A 165 19.46 6.31 18.49
C ALA A 165 18.77 6.33 17.11
N GLN A 166 19.52 6.63 16.06
CA GLN A 166 18.98 6.70 14.70
C GLN A 166 18.72 5.32 14.11
N VAL A 167 17.54 5.14 13.51
CA VAL A 167 17.15 3.92 12.79
C VAL A 167 17.27 4.15 11.28
N ALA A 168 17.80 3.16 10.57
CA ALA A 168 17.91 3.20 9.12
C ALA A 168 16.52 3.10 8.47
N ALA A 169 16.29 3.89 7.42
CA ALA A 169 15.06 3.81 6.65
C ALA A 169 15.05 2.53 5.79
N SER A 170 13.87 1.97 5.61
CA SER A 170 13.62 0.83 4.73
C SER A 170 13.29 1.33 3.32
N ALA A 171 13.75 0.60 2.30
CA ALA A 171 13.25 0.80 0.94
C ALA A 171 11.81 0.27 0.85
N LEU A 172 10.95 1.02 0.17
CA LEU A 172 9.65 0.54 -0.30
C LEU A 172 9.83 -0.22 -1.61
#